data_AF-A0A453PZ90-F1
#
_entry.id   AF-A0A453PZ90-F1
#
_cell.length_a   1.000
_cell.length_b   1.000
_cell.length_c   1.000
_cell.angle_alpha   90.00
_cell.angle_beta   90.00
_cell.angle_gamma   90.00
#
_symmetry.space_group_name_H-M   'P 1'
#
loop_
_entity.id
_entity.type
_entity.pdbx_description
1 polymer ?
#
loop_
_entity_poly.entity_id
_entity_poly.type
_entity_poly.pdbx_seq_one_letter_code
_entity_poly.pdbx_strand_id
1 'polypeptide(L)' 'MVKWSKICKPKDQGGLGVISSKRMNIALLSKWLWRIALGEGGLWLDIIRAKYLRDQPLVFAQISGGSQFW' A
#
# COMPACT_ATOMS: atom_id res chain seq x y z
N MET A 1 12.36 -20.07 13.07
CA MET A 1 11.77 -18.83 12.52
C MET A 1 11.26 -17.95 13.65
N VAL A 2 11.73 -16.70 13.72
CA VAL A 2 11.26 -15.76 14.75
C VAL A 2 9.92 -15.17 14.32
N LYS A 3 8.90 -15.25 15.19
CA LYS A 3 7.58 -14.68 14.92
C LYS A 3 7.66 -13.15 15.02
N TRP A 4 7.71 -12.46 13.88
CA TRP A 4 7.70 -10.99 13.78
C TRP A 4 6.57 -10.32 14.57
N SER A 5 5.44 -11.01 14.77
CA SER A 5 4.34 -10.56 15.61
C SER A 5 4.71 -10.34 17.09
N LYS A 6 5.73 -11.04 17.62
CA LYS A 6 6.24 -10.82 18.98
C LYS A 6 7.23 -9.65 19.04
N ILE A 7 8.04 -9.47 18.00
CA ILE A 7 9.03 -8.37 17.90
C ILE A 7 8.32 -7.02 17.74
N CYS A 8 7.25 -6.98 16.94
CA CYS A 8 6.56 -5.74 16.59
C CYS A 8 5.60 -5.21 17.67
N LYS A 9 5.59 -5.81 18.87
CA LYS A 9 4.83 -5.28 19.99
C LYS A 9 5.51 -4.01 20.54
N PRO A 10 4.73 -3.08 21.12
CA PRO A 10 5.29 -1.93 21.83
C PRO A 10 6.27 -2.38 22.93
N LYS A 11 7.27 -1.55 23.23
CA LYS A 11 8.24 -1.83 24.31
C LYS A 11 7.53 -2.08 25.65
N ASP A 12 6.46 -1.33 25.90
CA ASP A 12 5.62 -1.44 27.09
C ASP A 12 4.87 -2.78 27.23
N GLN A 13 4.81 -3.58 26.16
CA GLN A 13 4.18 -4.90 26.13
C GLN A 13 5.18 -6.04 25.88
N GLY A 14 6.47 -5.81 26.16
CA GLY A 14 7.53 -6.81 26.02
C GLY A 14 7.95 -7.09 24.58
N GLY A 15 7.68 -6.17 23.64
CA GLY A 15 8.20 -6.21 22.27
C GLY A 15 9.40 -5.29 22.07
N LEU A 16 9.99 -5.31 20.87
CA LEU A 16 11.16 -4.48 20.55
C LEU A 16 10.78 -3.02 20.20
N GLY A 17 9.47 -2.73 20.07
CA GLY A 17 8.97 -1.44 19.59
C GLY A 17 9.19 -1.19 18.10
N VAL A 18 9.60 -2.22 17.34
CA VAL A 18 9.76 -2.12 15.88
C VAL A 18 8.37 -2.07 15.25
N ILE A 19 8.11 -1.07 14.42
CA ILE A 19 6.83 -0.95 13.71
C ILE A 19 6.69 -2.16 12.78
N SER A 20 5.56 -2.87 12.88
CA SER A 20 5.30 -4.00 12.00
C SER A 20 5.35 -3.57 10.54
N SER A 21 6.26 -4.17 9.77
CA SER A 21 6.38 -3.91 8.33
C SER A 21 5.05 -4.13 7.60
N LYS A 22 4.22 -5.07 8.07
CA LYS A 22 2.87 -5.29 7.56
C LYS A 22 1.96 -4.07 7.80
N ARG A 23 1.98 -3.51 9.02
CA ARG A 23 1.18 -2.33 9.38
C ARG A 23 1.68 -1.08 8.65
N MET A 24 2.99 -0.92 8.52
CA MET A 24 3.59 0.18 7.76
C MET A 24 3.28 0.08 6.27
N ASN A 25 3.32 -1.12 5.69
CA ASN A 25 2.93 -1.34 4.30
C ASN A 25 1.45 -0.97 4.07
N ILE A 26 0.53 -1.41 4.93
CA ILE A 26 -0.89 -1.02 4.84
C ILE A 26 -1.06 0.50 4.93
N ALA A 27 -0.35 1.16 5.85
CA ALA A 27 -0.41 2.61 6.00
C ALA A 27 0.13 3.34 4.75
N LEU A 28 1.25 2.86 4.19
CA LEU A 28 1.83 3.39 2.96
C LEU A 28 0.88 3.19 1.78
N LEU A 29 0.32 1.99 1.59
CA LEU A 29 -0.65 1.72 0.54
C LEU A 29 -1.89 2.60 0.67
N SER A 30 -2.40 2.79 1.89
CA SER A 30 -3.54 3.68 2.14
C SER A 30 -3.22 5.14 1.81
N LYS A 31 -2.01 5.61 2.15
CA LYS A 31 -1.51 6.94 1.77
C LYS A 31 -1.39 7.09 0.26
N TRP A 32 -0.88 6.08 -0.44
CA TRP A 32 -0.80 6.07 -1.90
C TRP A 32 -2.19 6.10 -2.54
N LEU A 33 -3.11 5.29 -2.05
CA LEU A 33 -4.50 5.26 -2.51
C LEU A 33 -5.17 6.63 -2.37
N TRP A 34 -4.96 7.28 -1.22
CA TRP A 34 -5.47 8.63 -0.97
C TRP A 34 -4.92 9.66 -1.97
N ARG A 35 -3.62 9.62 -2.27
CA ARG A 35 -3.00 10.51 -3.28
C ARG A 35 -3.56 10.29 -4.69
N ILE A 36 -3.81 9.02 -5.06
CA ILE A 36 -4.43 8.67 -6.34
C ILE A 36 -5.87 9.21 -6.41
N ALA A 37 -6.63 9.09 -5.32
CA ALA A 37 -7.99 9.58 -5.20
C ALA A 37 -8.07 11.12 -5.28
N LEU A 38 -7.14 11.83 -4.65
CA LEU A 38 -7.06 13.28 -4.70
C LEU A 38 -6.54 13.83 -6.03
N GLY A 39 -5.95 13.01 -6.91
CA GLY A 39 -5.36 13.49 -8.15
C GLY A 39 -3.96 14.11 -8.01
N GLU A 40 -3.34 14.01 -6.83
CA GLU A 40 -2.06 14.67 -6.51
C GLU A 40 -0.83 13.88 -6.98
N GLY A 41 -0.75 13.61 -8.28
CA GLY A 41 0.31 12.76 -8.81
C GLY A 41 0.82 13.04 -10.22
N GLY A 42 0.43 14.14 -10.87
CA GLY A 42 0.97 14.53 -12.18
C GLY A 42 1.11 13.35 -13.16
N LEU A 43 2.22 13.30 -13.90
CA LEU A 43 2.46 12.28 -14.93
C LEU A 43 2.50 10.83 -14.43
N TRP A 44 3.03 10.55 -13.22
CA TRP A 44 3.09 9.17 -12.73
C TRP A 44 1.69 8.62 -12.43
N LEU A 45 0.79 9.50 -11.99
CA LEU A 45 -0.59 9.14 -11.73
C LEU A 45 -1.34 8.84 -13.03
N ASP A 46 -1.09 9.60 -14.09
CA ASP A 46 -1.67 9.37 -15.41
C ASP A 46 -1.20 8.02 -15.99
N ILE A 47 0.09 7.68 -15.84
CA ILE A 47 0.62 6.37 -16.26
C ILE A 47 -0.06 5.23 -15.50
N ILE A 48 -0.20 5.36 -14.17
CA ILE A 48 -0.87 4.34 -13.35
C ILE A 48 -2.35 4.24 -13.71
N ARG A 49 -3.01 5.37 -13.96
CA ARG A 49 -4.42 5.40 -14.38
C ARG A 49 -4.60 4.72 -15.73
N ALA A 50 -3.79 5.06 -16.72
CA ALA A 50 -3.84 4.43 -18.04
C ALA A 50 -3.56 2.92 -17.97
N LYS A 51 -2.58 2.50 -17.16
CA LYS A 51 -2.15 1.09 -17.09
C LYS A 51 -3.07 0.19 -16.28
N TYR A 52 -3.53 0.66 -15.12
CA TYR A 52 -4.26 -0.17 -14.15
C TYR A 52 -5.73 0.20 -13.98
N LEU A 53 -6.10 1.46 -14.22
CA LEU A 53 -7.45 1.95 -14.01
C LEU A 53 -8.25 2.08 -15.31
N ARG A 54 -7.59 2.18 -16.47
CA ARG A 54 -8.24 2.42 -17.78
C ARG A 54 -9.25 3.58 -17.72
N ASP A 55 -8.86 4.67 -17.06
CA ASP A 55 -9.70 5.85 -16.78
C ASP A 55 -10.98 5.59 -15.96
N GLN A 56 -11.08 4.42 -15.31
CA GLN A 56 -12.15 4.13 -14.37
C GLN A 56 -11.77 4.60 -12.95
N PRO A 57 -12.75 4.98 -12.12
CA PRO A 57 -12.50 5.20 -10.69
C PRO A 57 -11.90 3.96 -10.04
N LEU A 58 -11.06 4.14 -9.02
CA LEU A 58 -10.43 3.05 -8.24
C LEU A 58 -11.42 1.96 -7.78
N VAL A 59 -12.66 2.34 -7.52
CA VAL A 59 -13.74 1.45 -7.08
C VAL A 59 -14.17 0.45 -8.15
N PHE A 60 -14.02 0.81 -9.43
CA PHE A 60 -14.39 -0.02 -10.58
C PHE A 60 -13.17 -0.67 -11.24
N ALA A 61 -11.96 -0.45 -10.71
CA ALA A 61 -10.73 -1.05 -11.20
C ALA A 61 -10.85 -2.58 -11.13
N GLN A 62 -10.88 -3.22 -12.30
CA GLN A 62 -10.84 -4.67 -12.37
C GLN A 62 -9.44 -5.14 -11.99
N ILE A 63 -9.35 -6.04 -11.01
CA ILE A 63 -8.08 -6.70 -10.65
C ILE A 63 -7.76 -7.70 -11.77
N SER A 64 -7.27 -7.22 -12.92
CA SER A 64 -6.93 -8.06 -14.06
C SER A 64 -5.46 -8.44 -14.02
N GLY A 65 -5.16 -9.57 -13.38
CA GLY A 65 -3.82 -10.18 -13.39
C GLY A 65 -2.77 -9.37 -12.61
N GLY A 66 -1.96 -10.07 -11.82
CA GLY A 66 -0.79 -9.45 -11.18
C GLY A 66 0.10 -8.76 -12.21
N SER A 67 0.71 -7.64 -11.82
CA SER A 67 1.71 -6.97 -12.64
C SER A 67 2.86 -7.95 -12.92
N GLN A 68 3.22 -8.17 -14.19
CA GLN A 68 4.39 -8.99 -14.58
C GLN A 68 5.72 -8.53 -13.95
N PHE A 69 5.74 -7.32 -13.39
CA PHE A 69 6.89 -6.74 -12.69
C PHE A 69 6.90 -6.94 -11.17
N TRP A 70 5.80 -7.43 -10.55
CA TRP A 70 5.67 -7.62 -9.10
C TRP A 70 5.25 -9.04 -8.73
#